data_AF-A0A964TZ99-F1
#
_entry.id   AF-A0A964TZ99-F1
#
_cell.length_a   1.000
_cell.length_b   1.000
_cell.length_c   1.000
_cell.angle_alpha   90.00
_cell.angle_beta   90.00
_cell.angle_gamma   90.00
#
_symmetry.space_group_name_H-M   'P 1'
#
loop_
_entity.id
_entity.type
_entity.pdbx_description
1 polymer ?
#
loop_
_entity_poly.entity_id
_entity_poly.type
_entity_poly.pdbx_seq_one_letter_code
_entity_poly.pdbx_strand_id
1 'polypeptide(L)'
;MITHHLNDRLLMAYSAGSLPEAFNLVVATHVSVCDDCRARLASFDAVGGALLEEDSAVMASDSLATVMARIKSGAPTAKPDGRPRDAVLPVPLVDAIGGGLDRVQWRAVGGGVRQAILQTSDKASARLLHIPAGAAVPDHGHQGMELTLVLQGAFRDEDAIFQRGDVEIATEEMEHTPIAEPGQD
;
A
#
# COMPACT_ATOMS: atom_id res chain seq x y z
N MET A 1 11.05 14.15 -5.65
CA MET A 1 11.90 12.96 -5.38
C MET A 1 11.45 12.46 -4.03
N ILE A 2 11.25 11.16 -3.86
CA ILE A 2 10.82 10.59 -2.57
C ILE A 2 11.97 10.73 -1.58
N THR A 3 11.67 11.22 -0.37
CA THR A 3 12.65 11.42 0.71
C THR A 3 12.27 10.69 1.99
N HIS A 4 11.01 10.27 2.13
CA HIS A 4 10.53 9.50 3.27
C HIS A 4 10.14 8.09 2.82
N HIS A 5 10.85 7.11 3.36
CA HIS A 5 10.84 5.72 2.90
C HIS A 5 10.33 4.77 3.98
N LEU A 6 9.87 3.60 3.56
CA LEU A 6 9.62 2.49 4.48
C LEU A 6 10.92 2.05 5.16
N ASN A 7 10.83 1.72 6.46
CA ASN A 7 11.94 1.15 7.21
C ASN A 7 12.13 -0.36 6.88
N ASP A 8 13.29 -0.91 7.20
CA ASP A 8 13.62 -2.30 6.88
C ASP A 8 12.69 -3.31 7.56
N ARG A 9 12.16 -3.00 8.74
CA ARG A 9 11.24 -3.88 9.47
C ARG A 9 9.95 -4.10 8.69
N LEU A 10 9.37 -3.05 8.12
CA LEU A 10 8.18 -3.13 7.28
C LEU A 10 8.45 -3.88 5.98
N LEU A 11 9.56 -3.58 5.30
CA LEU A 11 9.93 -4.25 4.05
C LEU A 11 10.17 -5.75 4.26
N MET A 12 10.86 -6.13 5.34
CA MET A 12 11.09 -7.53 5.69
C MET A 12 9.78 -8.24 6.08
N ALA A 13 8.90 -7.60 6.86
CA ALA A 13 7.61 -8.18 7.22
C ALA A 13 6.69 -8.36 6.00
N TYR A 14 6.74 -7.43 5.04
CA TYR A 14 6.05 -7.55 3.75
C TYR A 14 6.59 -8.73 2.94
N SER A 15 7.92 -8.83 2.79
CA SER A 15 8.60 -9.95 2.11
C SER A 15 8.25 -11.31 2.72
N ALA A 16 8.20 -11.37 4.06
CA ALA A 16 7.82 -12.58 4.79
C ALA A 16 6.30 -12.89 4.77
N GLY A 17 5.46 -12.01 4.19
CA GLY A 17 4.01 -12.18 4.15
C GLY A 17 3.32 -12.12 5.51
N SER A 18 3.92 -11.44 6.50
CA SER A 18 3.43 -11.41 7.88
C SER A 18 2.66 -10.14 8.26
N LEU A 19 2.62 -9.14 7.37
CA LEU A 19 1.86 -7.91 7.58
C LEU A 19 0.34 -8.12 7.36
N PRO A 20 -0.51 -7.40 8.11
CA PRO A 20 -1.94 -7.30 7.81
C PRO A 20 -2.20 -6.74 6.40
N GLU A 21 -3.33 -7.11 5.80
CA GLU A 21 -3.68 -6.71 4.43
C GLU A 21 -3.68 -5.19 4.20
N ALA A 22 -4.17 -4.40 5.16
CA ALA A 22 -4.15 -2.95 5.09
C ALA A 22 -2.73 -2.38 4.96
N PHE A 23 -1.77 -2.95 5.69
CA PHE A 23 -0.36 -2.55 5.62
C PHE A 23 0.26 -3.01 4.30
N ASN A 24 -0.05 -4.24 3.86
CA ASN A 24 0.41 -4.74 2.55
C ASN A 24 0.02 -3.80 1.42
N LEU A 25 -1.20 -3.26 1.45
CA LEU A 25 -1.66 -2.32 0.42
C LEU A 25 -0.78 -1.06 0.38
N VAL A 26 -0.50 -0.43 1.53
CA VAL A 26 0.33 0.78 1.60
C VAL A 26 1.77 0.49 1.16
N VAL A 27 2.34 -0.61 1.65
CA VAL A 27 3.71 -1.02 1.31
C VAL A 27 3.84 -1.30 -0.19
N ALA A 28 2.94 -2.10 -0.76
CA ALA A 28 2.93 -2.41 -2.19
C ALA A 28 2.78 -1.15 -3.04
N THR A 29 1.89 -0.24 -2.62
CA THR A 29 1.65 1.03 -3.32
C THR A 29 2.91 1.89 -3.33
N HIS A 30 3.58 2.06 -2.20
CA HIS A 30 4.84 2.82 -2.12
C HIS A 30 5.98 2.16 -2.91
N VAL A 31 6.19 0.84 -2.76
CA VAL A 31 7.21 0.09 -3.51
C VAL A 31 7.00 0.20 -5.03
N SER A 32 5.76 0.33 -5.48
CA SER A 32 5.48 0.50 -6.91
C SER A 32 5.93 1.86 -7.48
N VAL A 33 6.20 2.87 -6.64
CA VAL A 33 6.66 4.22 -7.04
C VAL A 33 8.03 4.62 -6.48
N CYS A 34 8.60 3.82 -5.58
CA CYS A 34 9.86 4.10 -4.90
C CYS A 34 10.90 3.01 -5.24
N ASP A 35 11.82 3.31 -6.15
CA ASP A 35 12.82 2.34 -6.62
C ASP A 35 13.81 1.94 -5.52
N ASP A 36 14.11 2.82 -4.56
CA ASP A 36 14.97 2.50 -3.42
C ASP A 36 14.34 1.44 -2.51
N CYS A 37 13.05 1.60 -2.18
CA CYS A 37 12.31 0.60 -1.41
C CYS A 37 12.10 -0.69 -2.21
N ARG A 38 11.92 -0.60 -3.54
CA ARG A 38 11.83 -1.77 -4.42
C ARG A 38 13.13 -2.58 -4.41
N ALA A 39 14.28 -1.92 -4.50
CA ALA A 39 15.60 -2.57 -4.46
C ALA A 39 15.88 -3.22 -3.09
N ARG A 40 15.54 -2.52 -2.00
CA ARG A 40 15.64 -3.07 -0.63
C ARG A 40 14.73 -4.28 -0.44
N LEU A 41 13.48 -4.22 -0.90
CA LEU A 41 12.55 -5.35 -0.84
C LEU A 41 13.09 -6.58 -1.60
N ALA A 42 13.60 -6.40 -2.81
CA ALA A 42 14.17 -7.48 -3.60
C ALA A 42 15.32 -8.21 -2.88
N SER A 43 16.05 -7.50 -2.02
CA SER A 43 17.12 -8.10 -1.20
C SER A 43 16.56 -9.01 -0.10
N PHE A 44 15.42 -8.65 0.51
CA PHE A 44 14.73 -9.53 1.46
C PHE A 44 14.08 -10.72 0.76
N ASP A 45 13.48 -10.52 -0.41
CA ASP A 45 12.91 -11.62 -1.21
C ASP A 45 13.97 -12.64 -1.63
N ALA A 46 15.19 -12.18 -1.95
CA ALA A 46 16.32 -13.05 -2.27
C ALA A 46 16.73 -13.95 -1.09
N VAL A 47 16.64 -13.46 0.15
CA VAL A 47 16.86 -14.28 1.35
C VAL A 47 15.79 -15.36 1.46
N GLY A 48 14.51 -15.01 1.26
CA GLY A 48 13.42 -15.98 1.22
C GLY A 48 13.60 -17.04 0.12
N GLY A 49 14.06 -16.61 -1.06
CA GLY A 49 14.39 -17.52 -2.17
C GLY A 49 15.52 -18.50 -1.82
N ALA A 50 16.57 -18.04 -1.14
CA ALA A 50 17.66 -18.92 -0.70
C ALA A 50 17.16 -19.97 0.32
N LEU A 51 16.29 -19.58 1.26
CA LEU A 51 15.69 -20.51 2.22
C LEU A 51 14.79 -21.55 1.54
N LEU A 52 14.03 -21.15 0.52
CA LEU A 52 13.18 -22.05 -0.25
C LEU A 52 14.00 -23.07 -1.06
N GLU A 53 15.15 -22.68 -1.59
CA GLU A 53 16.03 -23.57 -2.38
C GLU A 53 16.62 -24.70 -1.52
N GLU A 54 16.81 -24.47 -0.22
CA GLU A 54 17.31 -25.47 0.73
C GLU A 54 16.22 -26.43 1.24
N ASP A 55 14.94 -26.12 1.01
CA ASP A 55 13.82 -26.92 1.46
C ASP A 55 13.27 -27.83 0.35
N SER A 56 12.64 -28.94 0.74
CA SER A 56 12.00 -29.84 -0.22
C SER A 56 10.76 -30.49 0.37
N ALA A 57 9.72 -30.62 -0.46
CA ALA A 57 8.46 -31.24 -0.07
C ALA A 57 8.10 -32.39 -1.02
N VAL A 58 7.67 -33.51 -0.46
CA VAL A 58 7.17 -34.64 -1.26
C VAL A 58 5.82 -34.25 -1.87
N MET A 59 5.71 -34.37 -3.19
CA MET A 59 4.47 -34.15 -3.93
C MET A 59 3.85 -35.47 -4.37
N ALA A 60 2.53 -35.48 -4.60
CA ALA A 60 1.86 -36.61 -5.23
C ALA A 60 2.44 -36.85 -6.64
N SER A 61 2.59 -38.12 -7.04
CA SER A 61 3.27 -38.52 -8.29
C SER A 61 2.62 -37.97 -9.56
N ASP A 62 1.33 -37.62 -9.51
CA ASP A 62 0.55 -37.04 -10.59
C ASP A 62 0.47 -35.51 -10.57
N SER A 63 1.14 -34.84 -9.61
CA SER A 63 1.07 -33.38 -9.43
C SER A 63 1.51 -32.61 -10.68
N LEU A 64 2.66 -32.99 -11.27
CA LEU A 64 3.18 -32.37 -12.49
C LEU A 64 2.20 -32.54 -13.66
N ALA A 65 1.69 -33.76 -13.86
CA ALA A 65 0.73 -34.05 -14.93
C ALA A 65 -0.56 -33.24 -14.77
N THR A 66 -1.07 -33.14 -13.54
CA THR A 66 -2.25 -32.37 -13.18
C THR A 66 -2.09 -30.89 -13.49
N VAL A 67 -0.98 -30.27 -13.10
CA VAL A 67 -0.69 -28.85 -13.39
C VAL A 67 -0.54 -28.62 -14.89
N MET A 68 0.20 -29.48 -15.59
CA MET A 68 0.41 -29.37 -17.03
C MET A 68 -0.90 -29.53 -17.82
N ALA A 69 -1.82 -30.38 -17.36
CA ALA A 69 -3.15 -30.49 -17.95
C ALA A 69 -3.96 -29.19 -17.81
N ARG A 70 -3.91 -28.53 -16.64
CA ARG A 70 -4.58 -27.23 -16.40
C ARG A 70 -4.00 -26.10 -17.27
N ILE A 71 -2.69 -26.07 -17.47
CA ILE A 71 -2.05 -25.10 -18.37
C ILE A 71 -2.52 -25.34 -19.81
N LYS A 72 -2.56 -26.60 -20.26
CA LYS A 72 -3.00 -26.98 -21.61
C LYS A 72 -4.48 -26.74 -21.87
N SER A 73 -5.34 -26.92 -20.86
CA SER A 73 -6.78 -26.62 -20.99
C SER A 73 -7.05 -25.13 -21.15
N GLY A 74 -6.03 -24.28 -21.02
CA GLY A 74 -6.15 -22.84 -20.91
C GLY A 74 -6.56 -22.47 -19.50
N ALA A 75 -5.79 -21.59 -18.87
CA ALA A 75 -6.34 -20.82 -17.77
C ALA A 75 -7.49 -19.97 -18.33
N PRO A 76 -8.52 -19.63 -17.53
CA PRO A 76 -9.34 -18.48 -17.87
C PRO A 76 -8.38 -17.33 -18.09
N THR A 77 -8.27 -16.82 -19.32
CA THR A 77 -7.59 -15.56 -19.54
C THR A 77 -8.32 -14.56 -18.67
N ALA A 78 -7.68 -14.10 -17.58
CA ALA A 78 -8.13 -12.91 -16.90
C ALA A 78 -8.23 -11.88 -18.01
N LYS A 79 -9.46 -11.48 -18.37
CA LYS A 79 -9.65 -10.47 -19.40
C LYS A 79 -8.78 -9.30 -18.94
N PRO A 80 -7.84 -8.80 -19.77
CA PRO A 80 -7.11 -7.60 -19.41
C PRO A 80 -8.18 -6.60 -18.99
N ASP A 81 -8.00 -6.07 -17.79
CA ASP A 81 -9.02 -5.24 -17.20
C ASP A 81 -9.20 -4.02 -18.10
N GLY A 82 -10.24 -4.04 -18.93
CA GLY A 82 -10.55 -2.98 -19.88
C GLY A 82 -11.02 -1.69 -19.18
N ARG A 83 -11.02 -1.68 -17.85
CA ARG A 83 -11.28 -0.51 -17.03
C ARG A 83 -10.21 0.55 -17.30
N PRO A 84 -10.59 1.81 -17.54
CA PRO A 84 -9.66 2.92 -17.53
C PRO A 84 -8.94 2.91 -16.19
N ARG A 85 -7.61 2.81 -16.23
CA ARG A 85 -6.78 2.96 -15.03
C ARG A 85 -6.41 4.42 -14.91
N ASP A 86 -6.56 4.96 -13.71
CA ASP A 86 -6.00 6.28 -13.42
C ASP A 86 -4.47 6.19 -13.56
N ALA A 87 -3.92 6.85 -14.60
CA ALA A 87 -2.49 6.83 -14.90
C ALA A 87 -1.66 7.49 -13.79
N VAL A 88 -2.30 8.27 -12.92
CA VAL A 88 -1.67 8.98 -11.82
C VAL A 88 -1.56 8.10 -10.59
N LEU A 89 -2.44 7.12 -10.39
CA LEU A 89 -2.41 6.29 -9.18
C LEU A 89 -1.55 5.04 -9.35
N PRO A 90 -0.86 4.59 -8.28
CA PRO A 90 -0.07 3.36 -8.36
C PRO A 90 -0.95 2.12 -8.47
N VAL A 91 -0.50 1.14 -9.26
CA VAL A 91 -1.29 -0.04 -9.65
C VAL A 91 -1.91 -0.81 -8.47
N PRO A 92 -1.18 -1.11 -7.38
CA PRO A 92 -1.75 -1.84 -6.25
C PRO A 92 -2.99 -1.15 -5.65
N LEU A 93 -2.95 0.18 -5.57
CA LEU A 93 -4.09 0.97 -5.11
C LEU A 93 -5.22 0.99 -6.14
N VAL A 94 -4.90 1.17 -7.42
CA VAL A 94 -5.89 1.17 -8.52
C VAL A 94 -6.71 -0.11 -8.52
N ASP A 95 -6.04 -1.26 -8.36
CA ASP A 95 -6.71 -2.56 -8.31
C ASP A 95 -7.59 -2.67 -7.05
N ALA A 96 -7.11 -2.18 -5.89
CA ALA A 96 -7.86 -2.19 -4.63
C ALA A 96 -9.12 -1.31 -4.63
N ILE A 97 -9.10 -0.19 -5.37
CA ILE A 97 -10.25 0.74 -5.48
C ILE A 97 -11.15 0.47 -6.70
N GLY A 98 -10.83 -0.56 -7.49
CA GLY A 98 -11.65 -0.98 -8.64
C GLY A 98 -11.45 -0.16 -9.92
N GLY A 99 -10.33 0.54 -10.08
CA GLY A 99 -9.89 1.17 -11.34
C GLY A 99 -9.47 2.64 -11.24
N GLY A 100 -10.09 3.42 -10.33
CA GLY A 100 -9.82 4.86 -10.23
C GLY A 100 -10.58 5.55 -9.10
N LEU A 101 -10.21 6.81 -8.82
CA LEU A 101 -10.80 7.62 -7.75
C LEU A 101 -12.29 7.94 -7.97
N ASP A 102 -12.76 7.91 -9.21
CA ASP A 102 -14.18 8.09 -9.59
C ASP A 102 -15.09 7.00 -9.02
N ARG A 103 -14.53 5.85 -8.66
CA ARG A 103 -15.26 4.70 -8.07
C ARG A 103 -15.27 4.69 -6.55
N VAL A 104 -14.48 5.56 -5.93
CA VAL A 104 -14.35 5.61 -4.48
C VAL A 104 -15.62 6.20 -3.86
N GLN A 105 -16.20 5.47 -2.90
CA GLN A 105 -17.38 5.92 -2.15
C GLN A 105 -16.99 6.86 -1.01
N TRP A 106 -16.75 8.12 -1.35
CA TRP A 106 -16.38 9.16 -0.40
C TRP A 106 -17.50 9.46 0.62
N ARG A 107 -17.10 9.65 1.87
CA ARG A 107 -17.95 10.11 2.97
C ARG A 107 -17.34 11.36 3.59
N ALA A 108 -18.16 12.38 3.82
CA ALA A 108 -17.71 13.59 4.48
C ALA A 108 -17.41 13.31 5.97
N VAL A 109 -16.32 13.89 6.47
CA VAL A 109 -15.89 13.80 7.88
C VAL A 109 -16.06 15.16 8.60
N GLY A 110 -16.10 16.26 7.85
CA GLY A 110 -16.18 17.62 8.37
C GLY A 110 -15.04 18.49 7.86
N GLY A 111 -15.18 19.82 7.90
CA GLY A 111 -14.10 20.74 7.47
C GLY A 111 -13.65 20.60 6.02
N GLY A 112 -14.48 20.02 5.14
CA GLY A 112 -14.12 19.70 3.75
C GLY A 112 -13.36 18.37 3.57
N VAL A 113 -12.96 17.71 4.66
CA VAL A 113 -12.30 16.40 4.64
C VAL A 113 -13.28 15.31 4.24
N ARG A 114 -12.83 14.42 3.35
CA ARG A 114 -13.57 13.23 2.92
C ARG A 114 -12.72 11.99 3.14
N GLN A 115 -13.37 10.87 3.45
CA GLN A 115 -12.71 9.58 3.59
C GLN A 115 -13.45 8.47 2.86
N ALA A 116 -12.73 7.40 2.52
CA ALA A 116 -13.33 6.15 2.07
C ALA A 116 -12.59 4.98 2.71
N ILE A 117 -13.32 4.14 3.44
CA ILE A 117 -12.76 2.94 4.07
C ILE A 117 -12.62 1.86 3.00
N LEU A 118 -11.42 1.29 2.88
CA LEU A 118 -11.14 0.20 1.97
C LEU A 118 -11.45 -1.13 2.66
N GLN A 119 -11.98 -2.08 1.88
CA GLN A 119 -12.26 -3.42 2.40
C GLN A 119 -10.94 -4.18 2.55
N THR A 120 -10.61 -4.53 3.79
CA THR A 120 -9.44 -5.33 4.18
C THR A 120 -9.85 -6.33 5.27
N SER A 121 -8.96 -7.26 5.59
CA SER A 121 -9.09 -8.14 6.77
C SER A 121 -9.31 -7.34 8.07
N ASP A 122 -9.82 -7.99 9.11
CA ASP A 122 -10.17 -7.40 10.42
C ASP A 122 -8.97 -7.03 11.30
N LYS A 123 -7.74 -7.39 10.92
CA LYS A 123 -6.52 -7.15 11.71
C LYS A 123 -6.00 -5.72 11.65
N ALA A 124 -6.39 -4.95 10.64
CA ALA A 124 -6.01 -3.56 10.44
C ALA A 124 -6.96 -2.89 9.45
N SER A 125 -7.08 -1.57 9.49
CA SER A 125 -7.95 -0.81 8.58
C SER A 125 -7.13 0.01 7.58
N ALA A 126 -7.56 0.05 6.32
CA ALA A 126 -7.06 1.00 5.33
C ALA A 126 -8.15 2.01 4.95
N ARG A 127 -7.77 3.26 4.70
CA ARG A 127 -8.68 4.29 4.20
C ARG A 127 -7.96 5.23 3.25
N LEU A 128 -8.72 5.79 2.32
CA LEU A 128 -8.33 6.98 1.59
C LEU A 128 -8.80 8.21 2.36
N LEU A 129 -7.94 9.21 2.43
CA LEU A 129 -8.25 10.54 2.94
C LEU A 129 -8.07 11.55 1.82
N HIS A 130 -9.03 12.47 1.70
CA HIS A 130 -8.93 13.65 0.88
C HIS A 130 -9.06 14.86 1.81
N ILE A 131 -7.96 15.55 2.02
CA ILE A 131 -7.84 16.70 2.93
C ILE A 131 -7.60 17.92 2.04
N PRO A 132 -8.50 18.92 2.05
CA PRO A 132 -8.30 20.13 1.25
C PRO A 132 -7.04 20.89 1.66
N ALA A 133 -6.40 21.59 0.71
CA ALA A 133 -5.24 22.42 0.97
C ALA A 133 -5.47 23.39 2.15
N GLY A 134 -4.50 23.42 3.07
CA GLY A 134 -4.55 24.24 4.28
C GLY A 134 -5.48 23.72 5.38
N ALA A 135 -6.22 22.63 5.16
CA ALA A 135 -7.00 22.00 6.22
C ALA A 135 -6.09 21.14 7.13
N ALA A 136 -6.36 21.20 8.43
CA ALA A 136 -5.72 20.35 9.42
C ALA A 136 -6.59 19.13 9.73
N VAL A 137 -5.95 17.98 9.90
CA VAL A 137 -6.57 16.85 10.58
C VAL A 137 -6.47 17.14 12.09
N PRO A 138 -7.56 17.02 12.87
CA PRO A 138 -7.50 17.26 14.31
C PRO A 138 -6.40 16.45 15.00
N ASP A 139 -5.83 17.02 16.05
CA ASP A 139 -4.83 16.37 16.89
C ASP A 139 -5.30 14.99 17.36
N HIS A 140 -4.43 13.99 17.21
CA HIS A 140 -4.72 12.61 17.58
C HIS A 140 -3.45 11.83 17.90
N GLY A 141 -3.62 10.74 18.64
CA GLY A 141 -2.61 9.70 18.84
C GLY A 141 -3.08 8.35 18.31
N HIS A 142 -2.23 7.34 18.41
CA HIS A 142 -2.44 6.03 17.79
C HIS A 142 -2.60 4.90 18.81
N GLN A 143 -3.45 3.91 18.50
CA GLN A 143 -3.56 2.64 19.25
C GLN A 143 -2.73 1.51 18.60
N GLY A 144 -1.70 1.89 17.88
CA GLY A 144 -0.84 1.00 17.11
C GLY A 144 0.06 1.80 16.17
N MET A 145 0.58 1.12 15.16
CA MET A 145 1.31 1.76 14.07
C MET A 145 0.32 2.32 13.04
N GLU A 146 0.61 3.50 12.50
CA GLU A 146 -0.09 4.09 11.36
C GLU A 146 0.90 4.33 10.21
N LEU A 147 0.44 4.13 8.97
CA LEU A 147 1.19 4.44 7.77
C LEU A 147 0.40 5.42 6.90
N THR A 148 1.00 6.56 6.59
CA THR A 148 0.39 7.58 5.72
C THR A 148 1.23 7.75 4.45
N LEU A 149 0.67 7.32 3.32
CA LEU A 149 1.28 7.48 1.99
C LEU A 149 0.61 8.62 1.23
N VAL A 150 1.40 9.60 0.78
CA VAL A 150 0.88 10.72 0.00
C VAL A 150 0.71 10.33 -1.47
N LEU A 151 -0.54 10.35 -1.95
CA LEU A 151 -0.87 10.01 -3.35
C LEU A 151 -0.87 11.26 -4.26
N GLN A 152 -1.23 12.42 -3.71
CA GLN A 152 -1.30 13.70 -4.39
C GLN A 152 -1.10 14.81 -3.37
N GLY A 153 -0.56 15.95 -3.80
CA GLY A 153 -0.24 17.07 -2.93
C GLY A 153 0.92 16.78 -1.98
N ALA A 154 0.82 17.37 -0.78
CA ALA A 154 1.74 17.20 0.33
C ALA A 154 1.04 17.54 1.66
N PHE A 155 1.56 17.04 2.77
CA PHE A 155 1.21 17.53 4.09
C PHE A 155 2.48 17.78 4.90
N ARG A 156 2.38 18.67 5.89
CA ARG A 156 3.38 18.86 6.93
C ARG A 156 2.87 18.21 8.19
N ASP A 157 3.75 17.48 8.85
CA ASP A 157 3.58 17.11 10.25
C ASP A 157 4.86 17.38 11.01
N GLU A 158 4.72 17.97 12.20
CA GLU A 158 5.81 18.56 12.98
C GLU A 158 6.80 19.37 12.09
N ASP A 159 8.06 18.93 12.01
CA ASP A 159 9.14 19.54 11.24
C ASP A 159 9.38 18.88 9.87
N ALA A 160 8.55 17.91 9.47
CA ALA A 160 8.69 17.15 8.23
C ALA A 160 7.59 17.49 7.21
N ILE A 161 7.97 17.54 5.93
CA ILE A 161 7.02 17.69 4.81
C ILE A 161 7.02 16.41 3.99
N PHE A 162 5.86 15.78 3.90
CA PHE A 162 5.65 14.55 3.13
C PHE A 162 5.01 14.92 1.80
N GLN A 163 5.70 14.63 0.71
CA GLN A 163 5.25 14.90 -0.65
C GLN A 163 4.75 13.63 -1.33
N ARG A 164 4.11 13.75 -2.49
CA ARG A 164 3.70 12.60 -3.31
C ARG A 164 4.77 11.49 -3.37
N GLY A 165 4.38 10.30 -2.92
CA GLY A 165 5.21 9.10 -2.87
C GLY A 165 5.88 8.86 -1.51
N ASP A 166 5.97 9.87 -0.66
CA ASP A 166 6.51 9.75 0.70
C ASP A 166 5.57 8.97 1.62
N VAL A 167 6.17 8.25 2.57
CA VAL A 167 5.46 7.53 3.63
C VAL A 167 5.89 8.05 4.99
N GLU A 168 4.91 8.43 5.80
CA GLU A 168 5.05 8.63 7.23
C GLU A 168 4.78 7.32 7.98
N ILE A 169 5.56 7.08 9.04
CA ILE A 169 5.40 5.94 9.94
C ILE A 169 5.18 6.50 11.34
N ALA A 170 3.93 6.51 11.79
CA ALA A 170 3.57 6.95 13.13
C ALA A 170 3.38 5.76 14.07
N THR A 171 3.70 5.94 15.35
CA THR A 171 3.59 4.92 16.40
C THR A 171 2.68 5.41 17.54
N GLU A 172 2.44 4.54 18.53
CA GLU A 172 1.68 4.85 19.74
C GLU A 172 2.28 5.99 20.57
N GLU A 173 3.56 6.32 20.37
CA GLU A 173 4.28 7.38 21.10
C GLU A 173 4.10 8.77 20.46
N MET A 174 3.46 8.83 19.29
CA MET A 174 3.26 10.06 18.52
C MET A 174 1.85 10.60 18.71
N GLU A 175 1.78 11.87 19.12
CA GLU A 175 0.59 12.71 19.07
C GLU A 175 0.87 13.83 18.07
N HIS A 176 -0.02 14.03 17.10
CA HIS A 176 0.28 14.93 15.99
C HIS A 176 -0.95 15.56 15.32
N THR A 177 -0.70 16.67 14.62
CA THR A 177 -1.71 17.45 13.89
C THR A 177 -1.25 17.67 12.45
N PRO A 178 -1.47 16.70 11.55
CA PRO A 178 -1.10 16.82 10.15
C PRO A 178 -1.87 17.95 9.45
N ILE A 179 -1.15 18.77 8.67
CA ILE A 179 -1.73 19.90 7.93
C ILE A 179 -1.44 19.73 6.45
N ALA A 180 -2.48 19.68 5.62
CA ALA A 180 -2.31 19.67 4.17
C ALA A 180 -1.65 20.97 3.71
N GLU A 181 -0.57 20.86 2.94
CA GLU A 181 0.15 22.03 2.45
C GLU A 181 -0.71 22.79 1.42
N PRO A 182 -0.55 24.12 1.30
CA PRO A 182 -1.23 24.88 0.25
C PRO A 182 -0.86 24.36 -1.14
N GLY A 183 -1.85 24.21 -2.04
CA GLY A 183 -1.59 23.86 -3.42
C GLY A 183 -2.56 22.84 -3.98
N GLN A 184 -2.01 21.74 -4.50
CA GLN A 184 -2.79 20.67 -5.11
C GLN A 184 -3.34 19.72 -4.04
N ASP A 185 -4.65 19.50 -4.07
CA ASP A 185 -5.38 18.49 -3.28
C ASP A 185 -5.40 17.14 -4.00
#